data_AF-A0A9D5ZKF2-F1
#
_entry.id   AF-A0A9D5ZKF2-F1
#
_cell.length_a   1.000
_cell.length_b   1.000
_cell.length_c   1.000
_cell.angle_alpha   90.00
_cell.angle_beta   90.00
_cell.angle_gamma   90.00
#
_symmetry.space_group_name_H-M   'P 1'
#
loop_
_entity.id
_entity.type
_entity.pdbx_description
1 polymer ?
#
loop_
_entity_poly.entity_id
_entity_poly.type
_entity_poly.pdbx_seq_one_letter_code
_entity_poly.pdbx_strand_id
1 'polypeptide(L)'
;MKLRNIFILGSFVLLLIIAGVGSIGICTSKKIQSLAIQMYESPFQINSYAKEIRFRLVSMHRSMKDVALSRSPAEVDLAVDKVNHHEKALLGNLDSMMKLDLKNEKLIKELYENTLAWRPIRAKVIALTRSGQNEAAATITKTVGAKHVAQLAEQAAYLATLAEQNATLFLEDSKNFHARQTSSVGIALAAALLVALAISILFLQRILNPLAQVISFAHAIANGNLSQRLRLKRNDEIGNLSSSLDFMADWFEKRNEWLEKMVHERTSELTAANQQLRASEQQLHASNQQLRATDQQLRASEQQLRASNQQLRTSEQQLRESNSALALVAAHGACMYELSNSSKRVSSIEGICHEAVTTLD
;
A
#
# COMPACT_ATOMS: atom_id res chain seq x y z
N MET A 1 -13.11 8.91 -6.17
CA MET A 1 -13.44 7.59 -5.58
C MET A 1 -12.40 7.32 -4.52
N LYS A 2 -12.83 7.00 -3.29
CA LYS A 2 -11.90 6.72 -2.18
C LYS A 2 -10.95 5.57 -2.52
N LEU A 3 -9.70 5.65 -2.06
CA LEU A 3 -8.65 4.65 -2.30
C LEU A 3 -9.11 3.25 -1.89
N ARG A 4 -9.76 3.16 -0.72
CA ARG A 4 -10.35 1.93 -0.20
C ARG A 4 -11.32 1.27 -1.19
N ASN A 5 -12.14 2.05 -1.88
CA ASN A 5 -13.12 1.51 -2.82
C ASN A 5 -12.44 0.96 -4.09
N ILE A 6 -11.30 1.52 -4.50
CA ILE A 6 -10.51 1.01 -5.64
C ILE A 6 -9.97 -0.39 -5.30
N PHE A 7 -9.39 -0.57 -4.10
CA PHE A 7 -8.89 -1.87 -3.66
C PHE A 7 -10.00 -2.91 -3.54
N ILE A 8 -11.12 -2.56 -2.90
CA ILE A 8 -12.27 -3.48 -2.75
C ILE A 8 -12.80 -3.89 -4.13
N LEU A 9 -12.96 -2.94 -5.05
CA LEU A 9 -13.44 -3.23 -6.40
C LEU A 9 -12.45 -4.14 -7.16
N GLY A 10 -11.14 -3.87 -7.07
CA GLY A 10 -10.11 -4.70 -7.68
C GLY A 10 -10.10 -6.13 -7.15
N SER A 11 -10.16 -6.31 -5.82
CA SER A 11 -10.27 -7.63 -5.19
C SER A 11 -11.55 -8.37 -5.57
N PHE A 12 -12.68 -7.65 -5.66
CA PHE A 12 -13.96 -8.24 -6.06
C PHE A 12 -13.94 -8.70 -7.52
N VAL A 13 -13.38 -7.88 -8.42
CA VAL A 13 -13.21 -8.26 -9.84
C VAL A 13 -12.31 -9.48 -9.99
N LEU A 14 -11.21 -9.56 -9.23
CA LEU A 14 -10.33 -10.72 -9.23
C LEU A 14 -11.06 -12.00 -8.78
N LEU A 15 -11.84 -11.91 -7.70
CA LEU A 15 -12.64 -13.03 -7.21
C LEU A 15 -13.71 -13.47 -8.22
N LEU A 16 -14.36 -12.53 -8.91
CA LEU A 16 -15.31 -12.84 -9.98
C LEU A 16 -14.64 -13.54 -11.16
N ILE A 17 -13.44 -13.12 -11.56
CA ILE A 17 -12.67 -13.78 -12.61
C ILE A 17 -12.34 -15.23 -12.20
N ILE A 18 -11.83 -15.44 -10.98
CA ILE A 18 -11.50 -16.78 -10.46
C ILE A 18 -12.75 -17.66 -10.40
N ALA A 19 -13.86 -17.14 -9.87
CA ALA A 19 -15.12 -17.87 -9.78
C ALA A 19 -15.68 -18.20 -11.17
N GLY A 20 -15.60 -17.27 -12.12
CA GLY A 20 -16.03 -17.47 -13.51
C GLY A 20 -15.23 -18.57 -14.20
N VAL A 21 -13.89 -18.49 -14.17
CA VAL A 21 -13.01 -19.52 -14.75
C VAL A 21 -13.20 -20.88 -14.06
N GLY A 22 -13.30 -20.89 -12.72
CA GLY A 22 -13.56 -22.10 -11.96
C GLY A 22 -14.91 -22.75 -12.30
N SER A 23 -15.96 -21.95 -12.45
CA SER A 23 -17.30 -22.41 -12.85
C SER A 23 -17.28 -23.05 -14.24
N ILE A 24 -16.61 -22.42 -15.22
CA ILE A 24 -16.41 -22.98 -16.56
C ILE A 24 -15.70 -24.34 -16.47
N GLY A 25 -14.65 -24.45 -15.65
CA GLY A 25 -13.92 -25.70 -15.42
C GLY A 25 -14.82 -26.82 -14.86
N ILE A 26 -15.62 -26.53 -13.83
CA ILE A 26 -16.54 -27.50 -13.23
C ILE A 26 -17.62 -27.94 -14.22
N CYS A 27 -18.22 -27.00 -14.96
CA CYS A 27 -19.22 -27.31 -15.99
C CYS A 27 -18.63 -28.20 -17.09
N THR A 28 -17.38 -27.93 -17.51
CA THR A 28 -16.65 -28.77 -18.48
C THR A 28 -16.50 -30.19 -17.96
N SER A 29 -16.02 -30.33 -16.72
CA SER A 29 -15.78 -31.64 -16.10
C SER A 29 -17.06 -32.46 -15.98
N LYS A 30 -18.16 -31.85 -15.53
CA LYS A 30 -19.48 -32.51 -15.47
C LYS A 30 -19.96 -32.97 -16.85
N LYS A 31 -19.75 -32.16 -17.89
CA LYS A 31 -20.19 -32.53 -19.24
C LYS A 31 -19.35 -33.68 -19.80
N ILE A 32 -18.02 -33.65 -19.62
CA ILE A 32 -17.13 -34.75 -20.01
C ILE A 32 -17.54 -36.05 -19.30
N GLN A 33 -17.80 -36.00 -17.99
CA GLN A 33 -18.27 -37.15 -17.23
C GLN A 33 -19.59 -37.69 -17.80
N SER A 34 -20.56 -36.83 -18.09
CA SER A 34 -21.84 -37.26 -18.66
C SER A 34 -21.67 -37.89 -20.05
N LEU A 35 -20.77 -37.37 -20.88
CA LEU A 35 -20.49 -37.89 -22.21
C LEU A 35 -19.83 -39.27 -22.15
N ALA A 36 -18.89 -39.45 -21.22
CA ALA A 36 -18.22 -40.72 -20.99
C ALA A 36 -19.22 -41.80 -20.53
N ILE A 37 -20.13 -41.45 -19.60
CA ILE A 37 -21.19 -42.37 -19.14
C ILE A 37 -22.13 -42.72 -20.30
N GLN A 38 -22.60 -41.73 -21.07
CA GLN A 38 -23.49 -41.96 -22.20
C GLN A 38 -22.86 -42.83 -23.29
N MET A 39 -21.56 -42.64 -23.58
CA MET A 39 -20.82 -43.46 -24.53
C MET A 39 -20.69 -44.91 -24.05
N TYR A 40 -20.43 -45.11 -22.75
CA TYR A 40 -20.30 -46.43 -22.17
C TYR A 40 -21.64 -47.19 -22.12
N GLU A 41 -22.69 -46.54 -21.62
CA GLU A 41 -23.99 -47.19 -21.39
C GLU A 41 -24.74 -47.53 -22.67
N SER A 42 -24.58 -46.75 -23.75
CA SER A 42 -25.35 -46.96 -24.98
C SER A 42 -24.49 -47.57 -26.09
N PRO A 43 -23.76 -46.81 -26.93
CA PRO A 43 -23.17 -47.37 -28.16
C PRO A 43 -22.11 -48.44 -27.89
N PHE A 44 -21.33 -48.33 -26.81
CA PHE A 44 -20.30 -49.33 -26.49
C PHE A 44 -20.91 -50.67 -26.04
N GLN A 45 -21.82 -50.65 -25.06
CA GLN A 45 -22.46 -51.86 -24.56
C GLN A 45 -23.32 -52.54 -25.63
N ILE A 46 -24.10 -51.77 -26.41
CA ILE A 46 -24.91 -52.31 -27.51
C ILE A 46 -24.03 -53.02 -28.55
N ASN A 47 -22.90 -52.42 -28.94
CA ASN A 47 -21.95 -53.06 -29.87
C ASN A 47 -21.36 -54.35 -29.28
N SER A 48 -20.99 -54.32 -27.99
CA SER A 48 -20.47 -55.49 -27.28
C SER A 48 -21.49 -56.63 -27.25
N TYR A 49 -22.74 -56.35 -26.87
CA TYR A 49 -23.83 -57.34 -26.86
C TYR A 49 -24.13 -57.88 -28.25
N ALA A 50 -24.19 -57.02 -29.27
CA ALA A 50 -24.44 -57.44 -30.65
C ALA A 50 -23.33 -58.39 -31.18
N LYS A 51 -22.06 -58.10 -30.89
CA LYS A 51 -20.93 -58.99 -31.21
C LYS A 51 -21.01 -60.32 -30.46
N GLU A 52 -21.35 -60.28 -29.17
CA GLU A 52 -21.51 -61.49 -28.35
C GLU A 52 -22.69 -62.34 -28.84
N ILE A 53 -23.83 -61.74 -29.21
CA ILE A 53 -24.98 -62.44 -29.81
C ILE A 53 -24.55 -63.15 -31.10
N ARG A 54 -23.80 -62.49 -31.99
CA ARG A 54 -23.26 -63.14 -33.20
C ARG A 54 -22.36 -64.33 -32.87
N PHE A 55 -21.47 -64.18 -31.88
CA PHE A 55 -20.61 -65.26 -31.41
C PHE A 55 -21.43 -66.45 -30.87
N ARG A 56 -22.49 -66.17 -30.09
CA ARG A 56 -23.39 -67.20 -29.55
C ARG A 56 -24.20 -67.88 -30.66
N LEU A 57 -24.71 -67.15 -31.65
CA LEU A 57 -25.41 -67.72 -32.82
C LEU A 57 -24.54 -68.72 -33.57
N VAL A 58 -23.28 -68.35 -33.86
CA VAL A 58 -22.34 -69.24 -34.54
C VAL A 58 -21.98 -70.44 -33.67
N SER A 59 -21.78 -70.24 -32.37
CA SER A 59 -21.50 -71.32 -31.41
C SER A 59 -22.68 -72.29 -31.26
N MET A 60 -23.91 -71.77 -31.19
CA MET A 60 -25.16 -72.57 -31.18
C MET A 60 -25.26 -73.41 -32.45
N HIS A 61 -25.00 -72.82 -33.61
CA HIS A 61 -25.04 -73.53 -34.88
C HIS A 61 -23.96 -74.60 -34.98
N ARG A 62 -22.76 -74.34 -34.45
CA ARG A 62 -21.70 -75.35 -34.32
C ARG A 62 -22.14 -76.50 -33.41
N SER A 63 -22.66 -76.23 -32.22
CA SER A 63 -23.14 -77.29 -31.32
C SER A 63 -24.32 -78.08 -31.90
N MET A 64 -25.16 -77.47 -32.74
CA MET A 64 -26.19 -78.21 -33.48
C MET A 64 -25.61 -79.17 -34.53
N LYS A 65 -24.42 -78.87 -35.09
CA LYS A 65 -23.70 -79.85 -35.92
C LYS A 65 -23.21 -81.02 -35.08
N ASP A 66 -22.75 -80.77 -33.84
CA ASP A 66 -22.36 -81.83 -32.91
C ASP A 66 -23.57 -82.71 -32.55
N VAL A 67 -24.76 -82.12 -32.36
CA VAL A 67 -26.03 -82.89 -32.21
C VAL A 67 -26.24 -83.78 -33.43
N ALA A 68 -26.23 -83.24 -34.65
CA ALA A 68 -26.47 -84.01 -35.86
C ALA A 68 -25.46 -85.15 -36.11
N LEU A 69 -24.24 -85.04 -35.55
CA LEU A 69 -23.17 -86.03 -35.68
C LEU A 69 -23.09 -87.04 -34.51
N SER A 70 -23.84 -86.81 -33.44
CA SER A 70 -23.85 -87.65 -32.25
C SER A 70 -24.32 -89.07 -32.56
N ARG A 71 -23.69 -90.06 -31.94
CA ARG A 71 -23.95 -91.49 -32.17
C ARG A 71 -24.67 -92.18 -31.02
N SER A 72 -24.75 -91.54 -29.86
CA SER A 72 -25.43 -92.04 -28.68
C SER A 72 -26.39 -91.00 -28.08
N PRO A 73 -27.45 -91.42 -27.37
CA PRO A 73 -28.34 -90.49 -26.67
C PRO A 73 -27.61 -89.56 -25.68
N ALA A 74 -26.59 -90.08 -25.00
CA ALA A 74 -25.78 -89.29 -24.06
C ALA A 74 -24.97 -88.19 -24.77
N GLU A 75 -24.42 -88.46 -25.95
CA GLU A 75 -23.74 -87.43 -26.77
C GLU A 75 -24.72 -86.36 -27.25
N VAL A 76 -25.93 -86.75 -27.65
CA VAL A 76 -26.99 -85.82 -28.06
C VAL A 76 -27.32 -84.87 -26.90
N ASP A 77 -27.56 -85.40 -25.70
CA ASP A 77 -27.94 -84.59 -24.54
C ASP A 77 -26.82 -83.59 -24.18
N LEU A 78 -25.56 -84.04 -24.18
CA LEU A 78 -24.41 -83.17 -23.92
C LEU A 78 -24.25 -82.07 -24.97
N ALA A 79 -24.53 -82.35 -26.25
CA ALA A 79 -24.50 -81.33 -27.30
C ALA A 79 -25.70 -80.38 -27.20
N VAL A 80 -26.88 -80.87 -26.85
CA VAL A 80 -28.09 -80.07 -26.60
C VAL A 80 -27.89 -79.12 -25.43
N ASP A 81 -27.23 -79.55 -24.36
CA ASP A 81 -26.92 -78.69 -23.22
C ASP A 81 -26.04 -77.50 -23.61
N LYS A 82 -25.05 -77.70 -24.49
CA LYS A 82 -24.23 -76.59 -25.04
C LYS A 82 -25.08 -75.62 -25.85
N VAL A 83 -26.00 -76.12 -26.66
CA VAL A 83 -26.94 -75.28 -27.44
C VAL A 83 -27.81 -74.44 -26.50
N ASN A 84 -28.37 -75.06 -25.45
CA ASN A 84 -29.21 -74.39 -24.46
C ASN A 84 -28.43 -73.33 -23.66
N HIS A 85 -27.18 -73.63 -23.30
CA HIS A 85 -26.30 -72.69 -22.61
C HIS A 85 -26.06 -71.43 -23.46
N HIS A 86 -25.74 -71.60 -24.75
CA HIS A 86 -25.54 -70.46 -25.64
C HIS A 86 -26.82 -69.69 -25.92
N GLU A 87 -27.97 -70.37 -26.08
CA GLU A 87 -29.27 -69.71 -26.25
C GLU A 87 -29.61 -68.85 -25.03
N LYS A 88 -29.41 -69.38 -23.81
CA LYS A 88 -29.67 -68.63 -22.57
C LYS A 88 -28.83 -67.35 -22.48
N ALA A 89 -27.53 -67.44 -22.81
CA ALA A 89 -26.64 -66.29 -22.82
C ALA A 89 -27.04 -65.27 -23.90
N LEU A 90 -27.41 -65.74 -25.08
CA LEU A 90 -27.88 -64.89 -26.19
C LEU A 90 -29.14 -64.12 -25.79
N LEU A 91 -30.16 -64.80 -25.27
CA LEU A 91 -31.42 -64.17 -24.85
C LEU A 91 -31.17 -63.17 -23.71
N GLY A 92 -30.29 -63.47 -22.76
CA GLY A 92 -29.91 -62.52 -21.70
C GLY A 92 -29.23 -61.25 -22.21
N ASN A 93 -28.43 -61.35 -23.27
CA ASN A 93 -27.84 -60.18 -23.93
C ASN A 93 -28.92 -59.36 -24.66
N LEU A 94 -29.88 -60.00 -25.33
CA LEU A 94 -31.01 -59.29 -25.95
C LEU A 94 -31.87 -58.58 -24.91
N ASP A 95 -32.15 -59.21 -23.78
CA ASP A 95 -32.88 -58.59 -22.65
C ASP A 95 -32.14 -57.36 -22.12
N SER A 96 -30.80 -57.41 -22.08
CA SER A 96 -29.96 -56.28 -21.66
C SER A 96 -29.97 -55.16 -22.70
N MET A 97 -29.86 -55.49 -23.99
CA MET A 97 -29.97 -54.51 -25.08
C MET A 97 -31.32 -53.80 -25.09
N MET A 98 -32.41 -54.53 -24.85
CA MET A 98 -33.77 -53.96 -24.86
C MET A 98 -33.99 -52.92 -23.75
N LYS A 99 -33.23 -53.00 -22.65
CA LYS A 99 -33.24 -51.99 -21.56
C LYS A 99 -32.40 -50.76 -21.87
N LEU A 100 -31.37 -50.89 -22.70
CA LEU A 100 -30.39 -49.84 -22.98
C LEU A 100 -30.70 -49.06 -24.27
N ASP A 101 -31.28 -49.72 -25.27
CA ASP A 101 -31.49 -49.16 -26.60
C ASP A 101 -32.98 -49.06 -26.97
N LEU A 102 -33.66 -48.10 -26.33
CA LEU A 102 -35.06 -47.79 -26.62
C LEU A 102 -35.30 -47.30 -28.05
N LYS A 103 -34.27 -46.79 -28.72
CA LYS A 103 -34.39 -46.30 -30.12
C LYS A 103 -34.52 -47.45 -31.11
N ASN A 104 -33.82 -48.56 -30.86
CA ASN A 104 -33.84 -49.74 -31.71
C ASN A 104 -34.66 -50.89 -31.12
N GLU A 105 -35.57 -50.61 -30.17
CA GLU A 105 -36.38 -51.62 -29.47
C GLU A 105 -37.08 -52.57 -30.45
N LYS A 106 -37.66 -52.04 -31.54
CA LYS A 106 -38.33 -52.84 -32.57
C LYS A 106 -37.39 -53.87 -33.22
N LEU A 107 -36.19 -53.45 -33.61
CA LEU A 107 -35.20 -54.33 -34.24
C LEU A 107 -34.70 -55.41 -33.26
N ILE A 108 -34.49 -55.03 -31.99
CA ILE A 108 -34.07 -55.96 -30.93
C ILE A 108 -35.16 -56.99 -30.67
N LYS A 109 -36.43 -56.56 -30.63
CA LYS A 109 -37.59 -57.43 -30.47
C LYS A 109 -37.75 -58.38 -31.66
N GLU A 110 -37.60 -57.90 -32.89
CA GLU A 110 -37.62 -58.75 -34.09
C GLU A 110 -36.52 -59.81 -34.04
N LEU A 111 -35.28 -59.44 -33.65
CA LEU A 111 -34.19 -60.40 -33.46
C LEU A 111 -34.49 -61.43 -32.36
N TYR A 112 -35.12 -61.00 -31.26
CA TYR A 112 -35.56 -61.87 -30.17
C TYR A 112 -36.58 -62.90 -30.66
N GLU A 113 -37.64 -62.46 -31.32
CA GLU A 113 -38.70 -63.32 -31.85
C GLU A 113 -38.15 -64.30 -32.91
N ASN A 114 -37.29 -63.83 -33.82
CA ASN A 114 -36.65 -64.68 -34.81
C ASN A 114 -35.68 -65.70 -34.18
N THR A 115 -35.04 -65.35 -33.06
CA THR A 115 -34.23 -66.31 -32.29
C THR A 115 -35.11 -67.40 -31.70
N LEU A 116 -36.27 -67.07 -31.14
CA LEU A 116 -37.22 -68.07 -30.64
C LEU A 116 -37.79 -68.95 -31.75
N ALA A 117 -38.00 -68.40 -32.95
CA ALA A 117 -38.44 -69.16 -34.13
C ALA A 117 -37.44 -70.24 -34.58
N TRP A 118 -36.21 -70.22 -34.08
CA TRP A 118 -35.22 -71.28 -34.33
C TRP A 118 -35.49 -72.56 -33.52
N ARG A 119 -36.19 -72.46 -32.38
CA ARG A 119 -36.51 -73.60 -31.50
C ARG A 119 -37.17 -74.78 -32.21
N PRO A 120 -38.21 -74.62 -33.04
CA PRO A 120 -38.82 -75.74 -33.77
C PRO A 120 -37.84 -76.39 -34.77
N ILE A 121 -36.95 -75.61 -35.41
CA ILE A 121 -35.95 -76.13 -36.34
C ILE A 121 -34.98 -77.06 -35.61
N ARG A 122 -34.41 -76.61 -34.48
CA ARG A 122 -33.49 -77.46 -33.70
C ARG A 122 -34.20 -78.66 -33.06
N ALA A 123 -35.45 -78.51 -32.62
CA ALA A 123 -36.21 -79.62 -32.03
C ALA A 123 -36.40 -80.75 -33.03
N LYS A 124 -36.66 -80.42 -34.30
CA LYS A 124 -36.72 -81.38 -35.40
C LYS A 124 -35.38 -82.09 -35.63
N VAL A 125 -34.27 -81.34 -35.60
CA VAL A 125 -32.91 -81.94 -35.72
C VAL A 125 -32.64 -82.91 -34.57
N ILE A 126 -32.92 -82.51 -33.31
CA ILE A 126 -32.74 -83.36 -32.13
C ILE A 126 -33.59 -84.64 -32.23
N ALA A 127 -34.86 -84.51 -32.63
CA ALA A 127 -35.75 -85.67 -32.78
C ALA A 127 -35.26 -86.64 -33.86
N LEU A 128 -34.81 -86.13 -35.02
CA LEU A 128 -34.26 -86.95 -36.10
C LEU A 128 -33.00 -87.68 -35.67
N THR A 129 -32.06 -87.00 -35.00
CA THR A 129 -30.86 -87.63 -34.47
C THR A 129 -31.19 -88.71 -33.44
N ARG A 130 -32.11 -88.45 -32.51
CA ARG A 130 -32.55 -89.47 -31.52
C ARG A 130 -33.22 -90.68 -32.16
N SER A 131 -33.86 -90.50 -33.32
CA SER A 131 -34.43 -91.59 -34.12
C SER A 131 -33.43 -92.30 -35.05
N GLY A 132 -32.14 -91.95 -34.98
CA GLY A 132 -31.07 -92.52 -35.83
C GLY A 132 -31.00 -91.94 -37.24
N GLN A 133 -31.81 -90.95 -37.58
CA GLN A 133 -31.86 -90.31 -38.91
C GLN A 133 -30.84 -89.17 -39.03
N ASN A 134 -29.56 -89.46 -38.75
CA ASN A 134 -28.50 -88.46 -38.68
C ASN A 134 -28.26 -87.71 -40.00
N GLU A 135 -28.43 -88.37 -41.15
CA GLU A 135 -28.27 -87.73 -42.46
C GLU A 135 -29.35 -86.67 -42.73
N ALA A 136 -30.61 -86.96 -42.36
CA ALA A 136 -31.70 -85.99 -42.43
C ALA A 136 -31.47 -84.82 -41.45
N ALA A 137 -31.02 -85.11 -40.23
CA ALA A 137 -30.65 -84.10 -39.24
C ALA A 137 -29.52 -83.17 -39.74
N ALA A 138 -28.48 -83.76 -40.35
CA ALA A 138 -27.37 -83.02 -40.95
C ALA A 138 -27.82 -82.15 -42.12
N THR A 139 -28.73 -82.65 -42.97
CA THR A 139 -29.28 -81.90 -44.10
C THR A 139 -30.04 -80.65 -43.63
N ILE A 140 -30.92 -80.79 -42.63
CA ILE A 140 -31.64 -79.64 -42.05
C ILE A 140 -30.68 -78.63 -41.45
N THR A 141 -29.66 -79.10 -40.72
CA THR A 141 -28.66 -78.22 -40.10
C THR A 141 -27.87 -77.44 -41.17
N LYS A 142 -27.45 -78.08 -42.26
CA LYS A 142 -26.68 -77.46 -43.34
C LYS A 142 -27.48 -76.50 -44.21
N THR A 143 -28.80 -76.65 -44.29
CA THR A 143 -29.67 -75.88 -45.19
C THR A 143 -30.52 -74.88 -44.41
N VAL A 144 -31.66 -75.34 -43.87
CA VAL A 144 -32.64 -74.52 -43.16
C VAL A 144 -32.03 -73.88 -41.91
N GLY A 145 -31.32 -74.68 -41.10
CA GLY A 145 -30.67 -74.21 -39.88
C GLY A 145 -29.57 -73.19 -40.15
N ALA A 146 -28.72 -73.43 -41.15
CA ALA A 146 -27.66 -72.52 -41.55
C ALA A 146 -28.21 -71.19 -42.09
N LYS A 147 -29.23 -71.24 -42.95
CA LYS A 147 -29.87 -70.04 -43.50
C LYS A 147 -30.51 -69.20 -42.40
N HIS A 148 -31.22 -69.82 -41.46
CA HIS A 148 -31.86 -69.11 -40.34
C HIS A 148 -30.82 -68.42 -39.44
N VAL A 149 -29.74 -69.13 -39.09
CA VAL A 149 -28.66 -68.55 -38.27
C VAL A 149 -27.93 -67.43 -39.01
N ALA A 150 -27.72 -67.55 -40.33
CA ALA A 150 -27.12 -66.49 -41.14
C ALA A 150 -27.97 -65.21 -41.10
N GLN A 151 -29.29 -65.33 -41.24
CA GLN A 151 -30.22 -64.19 -41.14
C GLN A 151 -30.17 -63.52 -39.76
N LEU A 152 -30.16 -64.31 -38.68
CA LEU A 152 -30.00 -63.79 -37.31
C LEU A 152 -28.64 -63.08 -37.13
N ALA A 153 -27.57 -63.65 -37.70
CA ALA A 153 -26.24 -63.08 -37.61
C ALA A 153 -26.12 -61.77 -38.38
N GLU A 154 -26.83 -61.62 -39.50
CA GLU A 154 -26.95 -60.35 -40.25
C GLU A 154 -27.73 -59.30 -39.45
N GLN A 155 -28.85 -59.65 -38.83
CA GLN A 155 -29.62 -58.75 -37.96
C GLN A 155 -28.76 -58.25 -36.78
N ALA A 156 -28.04 -59.15 -36.11
CA ALA A 156 -27.14 -58.78 -35.04
C ALA A 156 -25.93 -57.97 -35.54
N ALA A 157 -25.44 -58.22 -36.77
CA ALA A 157 -24.38 -57.41 -37.38
C ALA A 157 -24.86 -55.98 -37.67
N TYR A 158 -26.08 -55.83 -38.17
CA TYR A 158 -26.69 -54.54 -38.42
C TYR A 158 -26.81 -53.71 -37.12
N LEU A 159 -27.26 -54.32 -36.02
CA LEU A 159 -27.29 -53.66 -34.71
C LEU A 159 -25.88 -53.24 -34.23
N ALA A 160 -24.86 -54.07 -34.45
CA ALA A 160 -23.48 -53.71 -34.13
C ALA A 160 -23.00 -52.51 -34.94
N THR A 161 -23.33 -52.46 -36.24
CA THR A 161 -23.00 -51.32 -37.12
C THR A 161 -23.71 -50.04 -36.70
N LEU A 162 -25.00 -50.10 -36.33
CA LEU A 162 -25.72 -48.94 -35.80
C LEU A 162 -25.09 -48.43 -34.50
N ALA A 163 -24.72 -49.33 -33.60
CA ALA A 163 -24.04 -48.98 -32.36
C ALA A 163 -22.67 -48.34 -32.60
N GLU A 164 -21.91 -48.83 -33.57
CA GLU A 164 -20.63 -48.26 -34.00
C GLU A 164 -20.79 -46.88 -34.65
N GLN A 165 -21.77 -46.70 -35.53
CA GLN A 165 -22.09 -45.39 -36.11
C GLN A 165 -22.47 -44.37 -35.02
N ASN A 166 -23.32 -44.77 -34.07
CA ASN A 166 -23.65 -43.93 -32.92
C ASN A 166 -22.40 -43.59 -32.10
N ALA A 167 -21.49 -44.54 -31.86
CA ALA A 167 -20.22 -44.28 -31.18
C ALA A 167 -19.38 -43.22 -31.91
N THR A 168 -19.32 -43.28 -33.25
CA THR A 168 -18.57 -42.30 -34.05
C THR A 168 -19.18 -40.91 -33.98
N LEU A 169 -20.51 -40.79 -34.02
CA LEU A 169 -21.21 -39.51 -33.85
C LEU A 169 -20.94 -38.91 -32.46
N PHE A 170 -21.01 -39.74 -31.40
CA PHE A 170 -20.67 -39.31 -30.03
C PHE A 170 -19.23 -38.83 -29.92
N LEU A 171 -18.28 -39.49 -30.60
CA LEU A 171 -16.89 -39.07 -30.61
C LEU A 171 -16.70 -37.73 -31.33
N GLU A 172 -17.39 -37.51 -32.45
CA GLU A 172 -17.34 -36.25 -33.19
C GLU A 172 -17.99 -35.10 -32.41
N ASP A 173 -19.15 -35.33 -31.79
CA ASP A 173 -19.79 -34.38 -30.88
C ASP A 173 -18.89 -34.05 -29.69
N SER A 174 -18.22 -35.05 -29.12
CA SER A 174 -17.23 -34.87 -28.07
C SER A 174 -16.07 -33.98 -28.51
N LYS A 175 -15.47 -34.24 -29.68
CA LYS A 175 -14.38 -33.42 -30.25
C LYS A 175 -14.82 -31.97 -30.48
N ASN A 176 -16.00 -31.77 -31.06
CA ASN A 176 -16.55 -30.44 -31.31
C ASN A 176 -16.83 -29.68 -30.01
N PHE A 177 -17.38 -30.38 -29.01
CA PHE A 177 -17.56 -29.82 -27.67
C PHE A 177 -16.22 -29.43 -27.05
N HIS A 178 -15.21 -30.31 -27.09
CA HIS A 178 -13.86 -30.02 -26.59
C HIS A 178 -13.22 -28.81 -27.28
N ALA A 179 -13.35 -28.69 -28.61
CA ALA A 179 -12.79 -27.58 -29.37
C ALA A 179 -13.44 -26.24 -28.99
N ARG A 180 -14.78 -26.19 -28.96
CA ARG A 180 -15.54 -25.01 -28.52
C ARG A 180 -15.19 -24.63 -27.08
N GLN A 181 -15.04 -25.62 -26.22
CA GLN A 181 -14.71 -25.39 -24.82
C GLN A 181 -13.31 -24.81 -24.66
N THR A 182 -12.31 -25.36 -25.34
CA THR A 182 -10.93 -24.85 -25.33
C THR A 182 -10.87 -23.40 -25.81
N SER A 183 -11.60 -23.07 -26.89
CA SER A 183 -11.71 -21.70 -27.38
C SER A 183 -12.36 -20.76 -26.35
N SER A 184 -13.48 -21.18 -25.74
CA SER A 184 -14.17 -20.37 -24.74
C SER A 184 -13.31 -20.08 -23.49
N VAL A 185 -12.54 -21.07 -23.02
CA VAL A 185 -11.60 -20.91 -21.91
C VAL A 185 -10.47 -19.96 -22.30
N GLY A 186 -9.94 -20.08 -23.52
CA GLY A 186 -8.92 -19.16 -24.05
C GLY A 186 -9.40 -17.71 -24.12
N ILE A 187 -10.64 -17.48 -24.59
CA ILE A 187 -11.26 -16.15 -24.63
C ILE A 187 -11.46 -15.59 -23.22
N ALA A 188 -11.97 -16.40 -22.29
CA ALA A 188 -12.16 -15.98 -20.90
C ALA A 188 -10.83 -15.61 -20.22
N LEU A 189 -9.76 -16.37 -20.48
CA LEU A 189 -8.42 -16.08 -19.97
C LEU A 189 -7.84 -14.79 -20.58
N ALA A 190 -7.97 -14.59 -21.89
CA ALA A 190 -7.54 -13.37 -22.55
C ALA A 190 -8.29 -12.14 -22.01
N ALA A 191 -9.62 -12.23 -21.84
CA ALA A 191 -10.42 -11.18 -21.24
C ALA A 191 -9.99 -10.87 -19.79
N ALA A 192 -9.72 -11.90 -18.98
CA ALA A 192 -9.20 -11.75 -17.62
C ALA A 192 -7.86 -11.01 -17.59
N LEU A 193 -6.93 -11.34 -18.50
CA LEU A 193 -5.64 -10.66 -18.62
C LEU A 193 -5.81 -9.19 -19.03
N LEU A 194 -6.71 -8.88 -19.96
CA LEU A 194 -7.01 -7.51 -20.37
C LEU A 194 -7.60 -6.69 -19.20
N VAL A 195 -8.50 -7.28 -18.43
CA VAL A 195 -9.07 -6.63 -17.24
C VAL A 195 -7.99 -6.41 -16.18
N ALA A 196 -7.13 -7.40 -15.93
CA ALA A 196 -6.01 -7.26 -15.00
C ALA A 196 -5.03 -6.15 -15.44
N LEU A 197 -4.72 -6.08 -16.73
CA LEU A 197 -3.88 -5.02 -17.30
C LEU A 197 -4.53 -3.64 -17.14
N ALA A 198 -5.83 -3.52 -17.44
CA ALA A 198 -6.56 -2.27 -17.28
C ALA A 198 -6.58 -1.81 -15.81
N ILE A 199 -6.83 -2.72 -14.86
CA ILE A 199 -6.77 -2.43 -13.42
C ILE A 199 -5.36 -1.98 -13.01
N SER A 200 -4.31 -2.63 -13.51
CA SER A 200 -2.91 -2.27 -13.23
C SER A 200 -2.57 -0.85 -13.71
N ILE A 201 -2.97 -0.50 -14.94
CA ILE A 201 -2.77 0.85 -15.49
C ILE A 201 -3.55 1.90 -14.68
N LEU A 202 -4.80 1.60 -14.33
CA LEU A 202 -5.61 2.48 -13.48
C LEU A 202 -4.98 2.68 -12.11
N PHE A 203 -4.41 1.63 -11.52
CA PHE A 203 -3.71 1.70 -10.24
C PHE A 203 -2.48 2.62 -10.32
N LEU A 204 -1.66 2.47 -11.36
CA LEU A 204 -0.48 3.30 -11.61
C LEU A 204 -0.86 4.78 -11.73
N GLN A 205 -1.89 5.09 -12.53
CA GLN A 205 -2.32 6.47 -12.78
C GLN A 205 -3.05 7.09 -11.57
N ARG A 206 -3.90 6.33 -10.88
CA ARG A 206 -4.76 6.86 -9.82
C ARG A 206 -4.08 6.87 -8.46
N ILE A 207 -3.08 6.05 -8.21
CA ILE A 207 -2.46 5.90 -6.88
C ILE A 207 -0.98 6.24 -6.94
N LEU A 208 -0.19 5.52 -7.73
CA LEU A 208 1.27 5.64 -7.72
C LEU A 208 1.76 7.01 -8.20
N ASN A 209 1.20 7.54 -9.30
CA ASN A 209 1.61 8.84 -9.84
C ASN A 209 1.35 10.02 -8.87
N PRO A 210 0.14 10.18 -8.28
CA PRO A 210 -0.09 11.20 -7.25
C PRO A 210 0.75 11.00 -5.98
N LEU A 211 0.99 9.76 -5.57
CA LEU A 211 1.83 9.47 -4.42
C LEU A 211 3.27 9.92 -4.68
N ALA A 212 3.80 9.70 -5.89
CA ALA A 212 5.11 10.19 -6.30
C ALA A 212 5.19 11.73 -6.24
N GLN A 213 4.12 12.44 -6.64
CA GLN A 213 4.05 13.90 -6.50
C GLN A 213 4.09 14.32 -5.03
N VAL A 214 3.32 13.68 -4.16
CA VAL A 214 3.34 13.94 -2.70
C VAL A 214 4.73 13.73 -2.12
N ILE A 215 5.42 12.64 -2.50
CA ILE A 215 6.79 12.35 -2.05
C ILE A 215 7.77 13.44 -2.53
N SER A 216 7.67 13.86 -3.80
CA SER A 216 8.54 14.92 -4.33
C SER A 216 8.31 16.26 -3.63
N PHE A 217 7.06 16.58 -3.29
CA PHE A 217 6.71 17.78 -2.55
C PHE A 217 7.25 17.77 -1.12
N ALA A 218 7.14 16.64 -0.42
CA ALA A 218 7.71 16.49 0.91
C ALA A 218 9.24 16.72 0.90
N HIS A 219 9.94 16.21 -0.12
CA HIS A 219 11.37 16.50 -0.30
C HIS A 219 11.64 17.99 -0.58
N ALA A 220 10.79 18.66 -1.37
CA ALA A 220 10.93 20.09 -1.63
C ALA A 220 10.82 20.92 -0.34
N ILE A 221 9.83 20.62 0.51
CA ILE A 221 9.69 21.25 1.83
C ILE A 221 10.90 20.94 2.71
N ALA A 222 11.36 19.69 2.77
CA ALA A 222 12.51 19.29 3.57
C ALA A 222 13.80 20.03 3.17
N ASN A 223 13.93 20.37 1.88
CA ASN A 223 15.04 21.16 1.35
C ASN A 223 14.83 22.70 1.49
N GLY A 224 13.80 23.13 2.21
CA GLY A 224 13.53 24.55 2.49
C GLY A 224 12.74 25.29 1.40
N ASN A 225 12.29 24.63 0.34
CA ASN A 225 11.44 25.26 -0.67
C ASN A 225 9.97 25.25 -0.23
N LEU A 226 9.59 26.28 0.53
CA LEU A 226 8.23 26.47 1.04
C LEU A 226 7.29 27.16 0.05
N SER A 227 7.74 27.54 -1.15
CA SER A 227 6.91 28.26 -2.12
C SER A 227 6.00 27.34 -2.96
N GLN A 228 6.33 26.06 -3.03
CA GLN A 228 5.58 25.09 -3.82
C GLN A 228 4.27 24.67 -3.13
N ARG A 229 3.27 24.26 -3.91
CA ARG A 229 2.04 23.65 -3.42
C ARG A 229 1.64 22.49 -4.35
N LEU A 230 1.11 21.42 -3.78
CA LEU A 230 0.61 20.26 -4.51
C LEU A 230 -0.67 20.58 -5.30
N ARG A 231 -1.63 21.27 -4.66
CA ARG A 231 -2.94 21.63 -5.24
C ARG A 231 -3.62 20.49 -6.00
N LEU A 232 -3.52 19.26 -5.49
CA LEU A 232 -4.14 18.09 -6.12
C LEU A 232 -5.66 18.22 -6.05
N LYS A 233 -6.31 18.43 -7.19
CA LYS A 233 -7.78 18.48 -7.30
C LYS A 233 -8.37 17.06 -7.21
N ARG A 234 -8.46 16.51 -6.01
CA ARG A 234 -8.99 15.16 -5.74
C ARG A 234 -9.88 15.15 -4.51
N ASN A 235 -10.99 14.42 -4.60
CA ASN A 235 -11.93 14.18 -3.49
C ASN A 235 -11.73 12.77 -2.93
N ASP A 236 -10.51 12.46 -2.49
CA ASP A 236 -10.13 11.18 -1.88
C ASP A 236 -9.07 11.37 -0.79
N GLU A 237 -8.62 10.28 -0.20
CA GLU A 237 -7.64 10.30 0.89
C GLU A 237 -6.31 10.96 0.47
N ILE A 238 -5.91 10.85 -0.80
CA ILE A 238 -4.69 11.51 -1.32
C ILE A 238 -4.93 13.02 -1.47
N GLY A 239 -6.12 13.43 -1.94
CA GLY A 239 -6.51 14.85 -1.97
C GLY A 239 -6.55 15.49 -0.58
N ASN A 240 -7.08 14.77 0.41
CA ASN A 240 -7.07 15.22 1.80
C ASN A 240 -5.62 15.35 2.32
N LEU A 241 -4.76 14.38 2.05
CA LEU A 241 -3.33 14.45 2.41
C LEU A 241 -2.65 15.65 1.73
N SER A 242 -2.89 15.86 0.45
CA SER A 242 -2.38 17.02 -0.30
C SER A 242 -2.79 18.34 0.34
N SER A 243 -4.07 18.48 0.71
CA SER A 243 -4.59 19.70 1.32
C SER A 243 -3.96 19.96 2.68
N SER A 244 -3.77 18.91 3.49
CA SER A 244 -3.08 19.02 4.78
C SER A 244 -1.61 19.39 4.64
N LEU A 245 -0.91 18.86 3.62
CA LEU A 245 0.49 19.22 3.34
C LEU A 245 0.63 20.64 2.78
N ASP A 246 -0.30 21.09 1.94
CA ASP A 246 -0.35 22.47 1.47
C ASP A 246 -0.57 23.45 2.65
N PHE A 247 -1.47 23.11 3.57
CA PHE A 247 -1.67 23.89 4.80
C PHE A 247 -0.42 23.93 5.68
N MET A 248 0.31 22.81 5.77
CA MET A 248 1.58 22.77 6.50
C MET A 248 2.65 23.67 5.86
N ALA A 249 2.73 23.70 4.52
CA ALA A 249 3.61 24.61 3.80
C ALA A 249 3.24 26.09 4.03
N ASP A 250 1.94 26.43 3.95
CA ASP A 250 1.44 27.78 4.26
C ASP A 250 1.81 28.20 5.70
N TRP A 251 1.70 27.26 6.64
CA TRP A 251 2.03 27.52 8.03
C TRP A 251 3.53 27.78 8.23
N PHE A 252 4.39 26.97 7.62
CA PHE A 252 5.84 27.17 7.68
C PHE A 252 6.27 28.48 7.01
N GLU A 253 5.70 28.84 5.87
CA GLU A 253 6.01 30.10 5.17
C GLU A 253 5.66 31.30 6.05
N LYS A 254 4.43 31.36 6.58
CA LYS A 254 3.99 32.43 7.50
C LYS A 254 4.82 32.48 8.78
N ARG A 255 5.22 31.31 9.31
CA ARG A 255 6.10 31.22 10.48
C ARG A 255 7.46 31.84 10.20
N ASN A 256 8.05 31.56 9.03
CA ASN A 256 9.32 32.14 8.62
C ASN A 256 9.22 33.66 8.40
N GLU A 257 8.19 34.14 7.70
CA GLU A 257 7.96 35.59 7.52
C GLU A 257 7.83 36.32 8.87
N TRP A 258 7.11 35.72 9.82
CA TRP A 258 6.96 36.28 11.17
C TRP A 258 8.29 36.29 11.94
N LEU A 259 9.09 35.21 11.82
CA LEU A 259 10.43 35.15 12.43
C LEU A 259 11.37 36.20 11.83
N GLU A 260 11.37 36.37 10.51
CA GLU A 260 12.18 37.39 9.84
C GLU A 260 11.81 38.80 10.32
N LYS A 261 10.50 39.10 10.42
CA LYS A 261 10.02 40.38 10.95
C LYS A 261 10.48 40.61 12.40
N MET A 262 10.34 39.60 13.26
CA MET A 262 10.76 39.69 14.65
C MET A 262 12.28 39.89 14.78
N VAL A 263 13.07 39.18 13.96
CA VAL A 263 14.53 39.36 13.93
C VAL A 263 14.88 40.78 13.48
N HIS A 264 14.20 41.32 12.47
CA HIS A 264 14.42 42.69 12.01
C HIS A 264 14.09 43.72 13.11
N GLU A 265 12.92 43.59 13.75
CA GLU A 265 12.50 44.46 14.86
C GLU A 265 13.52 44.41 16.01
N ARG A 266 13.90 43.21 16.46
CA ARG A 266 14.91 43.03 17.52
C ARG A 266 16.28 43.58 17.14
N THR A 267 16.69 43.46 15.89
CA THR A 267 17.96 44.01 15.41
C THR A 267 17.92 45.54 15.40
N SER A 268 16.78 46.13 15.03
CA SER A 268 16.58 47.59 15.07
C SER A 268 16.58 48.12 16.51
N GLU A 269 15.85 47.46 17.43
CA GLU A 269 15.89 47.76 18.86
C GLU A 269 17.31 47.68 19.43
N LEU A 270 18.06 46.61 19.09
CA LEU A 270 19.43 46.43 19.53
C LEU A 270 20.36 47.52 18.96
N THR A 271 20.12 47.97 17.74
CA THR A 271 20.89 49.07 17.13
C THR A 271 20.61 50.40 17.82
N ALA A 272 19.35 50.71 18.12
CA ALA A 272 18.97 51.89 18.86
C ALA A 272 19.53 51.88 20.29
N ALA A 273 19.45 50.74 20.99
CA ALA A 273 20.04 50.57 22.32
C ALA A 273 21.57 50.78 22.30
N ASN A 274 22.26 50.25 21.28
CA ASN A 274 23.70 50.49 21.10
C ASN A 274 24.02 51.97 20.83
N GLN A 275 23.19 52.69 20.07
CA GLN A 275 23.38 54.14 19.86
C GLN A 275 23.19 54.93 21.16
N GLN A 276 22.15 54.61 21.93
CA GLN A 276 21.91 55.24 23.23
C GLN A 276 23.06 54.96 24.22
N LEU A 277 23.58 53.74 24.23
CA LEU A 277 24.73 53.38 25.05
C LEU A 277 25.96 54.22 24.66
N ARG A 278 26.27 54.35 23.37
CA ARG A 278 27.37 55.21 22.89
C ARG A 278 27.18 56.68 23.27
N ALA A 279 25.95 57.20 23.18
CA ALA A 279 25.66 58.57 23.60
C ALA A 279 25.88 58.74 25.12
N SER A 280 25.45 57.77 25.92
CA SER A 280 25.70 57.75 27.37
C SER A 280 27.21 57.67 27.69
N GLU A 281 27.98 56.87 26.96
CA GLU A 281 29.44 56.82 27.10
C GLU A 281 30.09 58.18 26.79
N GLN A 282 29.67 58.84 25.70
CA GLN A 282 30.14 60.19 25.36
C GLN A 282 29.82 61.20 26.45
N GLN A 283 28.59 61.17 26.98
CA GLN A 283 28.19 62.05 28.09
C GLN A 283 29.01 61.77 29.35
N LEU A 284 29.26 60.49 29.68
CA LEU A 284 30.11 60.09 30.80
C LEU A 284 31.55 60.59 30.62
N HIS A 285 32.09 60.53 29.39
CA HIS A 285 33.40 61.08 29.06
C HIS A 285 33.46 62.60 29.24
N ALA A 286 32.46 63.33 28.73
CA ALA A 286 32.36 64.78 28.90
C ALA A 286 32.24 65.17 30.39
N SER A 287 31.39 64.48 31.15
CA SER A 287 31.26 64.68 32.59
C SER A 287 32.56 64.39 33.34
N ASN A 288 33.32 63.36 32.95
CA ASN A 288 34.65 63.09 33.52
C ASN A 288 35.65 64.20 33.22
N GLN A 289 35.64 64.76 32.00
CA GLN A 289 36.50 65.90 31.66
C GLN A 289 36.15 67.12 32.49
N GLN A 290 34.86 67.41 32.67
CA GLN A 290 34.40 68.52 33.52
C GLN A 290 34.78 68.29 34.98
N LEU A 291 34.66 67.06 35.50
CA LEU A 291 35.10 66.72 36.85
C LEU A 291 36.60 66.96 37.02
N ARG A 292 37.43 66.56 36.04
CA ARG A 292 38.87 66.84 36.04
C ARG A 292 39.18 68.34 36.01
N ALA A 293 38.46 69.11 35.20
CA ALA A 293 38.63 70.57 35.16
C ALA A 293 38.24 71.23 36.50
N THR A 294 37.15 70.75 37.11
CA THR A 294 36.70 71.21 38.43
C THR A 294 37.71 70.84 39.51
N ASP A 295 38.30 69.64 39.48
CA ASP A 295 39.39 69.24 40.39
C ASP A 295 40.61 70.15 40.24
N GLN A 296 41.00 70.50 39.01
CA GLN A 296 42.08 71.46 38.76
C GLN A 296 41.77 72.85 39.31
N GLN A 297 40.54 73.35 39.12
CA GLN A 297 40.11 74.62 39.69
C GLN A 297 40.10 74.59 41.22
N LEU A 298 39.64 73.50 41.83
CA LEU A 298 39.64 73.32 43.27
C LEU A 298 41.07 73.36 43.81
N ARG A 299 42.02 72.65 43.19
CA ARG A 299 43.44 72.72 43.55
C ARG A 299 44.03 74.13 43.41
N ALA A 300 43.66 74.85 42.35
CA ALA A 300 44.10 76.24 42.16
C ALA A 300 43.52 77.15 43.25
N SER A 301 42.24 77.01 43.59
CA SER A 301 41.59 77.73 44.68
C SER A 301 42.23 77.41 46.04
N GLU A 302 42.54 76.14 46.32
CA GLU A 302 43.29 75.74 47.52
C GLU A 302 44.67 76.38 47.59
N GLN A 303 45.41 76.42 46.48
CA GLN A 303 46.70 77.12 46.41
C GLN A 303 46.53 78.62 46.69
N GLN A 304 45.50 79.24 46.12
CA GLN A 304 45.20 80.65 46.34
C GLN A 304 44.79 80.92 47.80
N LEU A 305 44.01 80.04 48.42
CA LEU A 305 43.67 80.06 49.85
C LEU A 305 44.91 79.92 50.74
N ARG A 306 45.87 79.06 50.37
CA ARG A 306 47.14 78.94 51.08
C ARG A 306 47.97 80.22 50.95
N ALA A 307 48.05 80.80 49.75
CA ALA A 307 48.75 82.07 49.51
C ALA A 307 48.10 83.22 50.27
N SER A 308 46.77 83.31 50.28
CA SER A 308 46.02 84.31 51.04
C SER A 308 46.20 84.12 52.56
N ASN A 309 46.22 82.88 53.06
CA ASN A 309 46.56 82.60 54.46
C ASN A 309 48.00 83.02 54.80
N GLN A 310 48.96 82.79 53.90
CA GLN A 310 50.33 83.29 54.08
C GLN A 310 50.36 84.82 54.11
N GLN A 311 49.63 85.49 53.20
CA GLN A 311 49.50 86.94 53.18
C GLN A 311 48.89 87.48 54.47
N LEU A 312 47.85 86.83 54.99
CA LEU A 312 47.24 87.16 56.28
C LEU A 312 48.26 87.04 57.40
N ARG A 313 49.02 85.95 57.46
CA ARG A 313 50.12 85.80 58.46
C ARG A 313 51.17 86.90 58.34
N THR A 314 51.57 87.27 57.12
CA THR A 314 52.52 88.38 56.93
C THR A 314 51.92 89.74 57.31
N SER A 315 50.64 89.96 57.03
CA SER A 315 49.91 91.18 57.42
C SER A 315 49.75 91.25 58.95
N GLU A 316 49.43 90.13 59.61
CA GLU A 316 49.42 90.02 61.07
C GLU A 316 50.81 90.31 61.67
N GLN A 317 51.87 89.82 61.03
CA GLN A 317 53.24 90.11 61.45
C GLN A 317 53.59 91.59 61.26
N GLN A 318 53.21 92.20 60.13
CA GLN A 318 53.36 93.64 59.89
C GLN A 318 52.55 94.48 60.89
N LEU A 319 51.35 94.06 61.26
CA LEU A 319 50.56 94.71 62.31
C LEU A 319 51.25 94.61 63.67
N ARG A 320 51.89 93.48 64.00
CA ARG A 320 52.70 93.36 65.22
C ARG A 320 53.91 94.29 65.20
N GLU A 321 54.59 94.41 64.07
CA GLU A 321 55.71 95.34 63.88
C GLU A 321 55.27 96.81 63.92
N SER A 322 54.11 97.14 63.35
CA SER A 322 53.52 98.48 63.43
C SER A 322 53.08 98.81 64.86
N ASN A 323 52.50 97.86 65.58
CA ASN A 323 52.15 98.03 66.99
C ASN A 323 53.38 98.20 67.89
N SER A 324 54.49 97.50 67.62
CA SER A 324 55.75 97.73 68.34
C SER A 324 56.37 99.09 67.99
N ALA A 325 56.27 99.55 66.74
CA ALA A 325 56.67 100.90 66.35
C ALA A 325 55.80 101.98 67.01
N LEU A 326 54.48 101.77 67.13
CA LEU A 326 53.57 102.64 67.88
C LEU A 326 53.91 102.71 69.36
N ALA A 327 54.29 101.58 69.99
CA ALA A 327 54.79 101.57 71.36
C ALA A 327 56.09 102.38 71.51
N LEU A 328 56.98 102.34 70.50
CA LEU A 328 58.20 103.14 70.47
C LEU A 328 57.91 104.64 70.32
N VAL A 329 56.94 105.02 69.48
CA VAL A 329 56.48 106.42 69.32
C VAL A 329 55.81 106.93 70.59
N ALA A 330 54.99 106.11 71.27
CA ALA A 330 54.38 106.46 72.55
C ALA A 330 55.43 106.70 73.65
N ALA A 331 56.50 105.89 73.70
CA ALA A 331 57.63 106.10 74.60
C ALA A 331 58.39 107.42 74.28
N HIS A 332 58.53 107.76 73.00
CA HIS A 332 59.09 109.06 72.57
C HIS A 332 58.20 110.25 72.97
N GLY A 333 56.87 110.08 72.89
CA GLY A 333 55.89 111.09 73.33
C GLY A 333 55.94 111.36 74.83
N ALA A 334 56.15 110.33 75.65
CA ALA A 334 56.35 110.50 77.10
C ALA A 334 57.64 111.28 77.42
N CYS A 335 58.72 111.04 76.67
CA CYS A 335 59.98 111.77 76.80
C CYS A 335 59.85 113.26 76.42
N MET A 336 59.07 113.56 75.37
CA MET A 336 58.81 114.95 74.95
C MET A 336 57.94 115.74 75.95
N TYR A 337 57.04 115.07 76.66
CA TYR A 337 56.20 115.69 77.70
C TYR A 337 57.01 116.13 78.93
N GLU A 338 57.98 115.33 79.37
CA GLU A 338 58.95 115.68 80.42
C GLU A 338 59.84 116.87 80.03
N LEU A 339 60.30 116.91 78.76
CA LEU A 339 61.11 118.01 78.21
C LEU A 339 60.36 119.35 78.17
N SER A 340 59.07 119.35 77.83
CA SER A 340 58.23 120.55 77.82
C SER A 340 58.02 121.13 79.23
N ASN A 341 57.87 120.27 80.24
CA ASN A 341 57.69 120.69 81.62
C ASN A 341 58.98 121.26 82.25
N SER A 342 60.13 120.73 81.86
CA SER A 342 61.46 121.29 82.18
C SER A 342 61.62 122.71 81.61
N SER A 343 61.25 122.93 80.35
CA SER A 343 61.37 124.24 79.68
C SER A 343 60.53 125.35 80.35
N LYS A 344 59.32 125.03 80.86
CA LYS A 344 58.49 125.99 81.61
C LYS A 344 59.06 126.40 82.97
N ARG A 345 59.85 125.54 83.64
CA ARG A 345 60.53 125.92 84.90
C ARG A 345 61.71 126.87 84.67
N VAL A 346 62.35 126.79 83.50
CA VAL A 346 63.45 127.70 83.13
C VAL A 346 62.93 129.11 82.79
N SER A 347 61.80 129.22 82.08
CA SER A 347 61.16 130.52 81.78
C SER A 347 60.66 131.27 83.02
N SER A 348 60.31 130.57 84.11
CA SER A 348 59.84 131.21 85.35
C SER A 348 60.98 131.79 86.22
N ILE A 349 62.25 131.48 85.90
CA ILE A 349 63.43 132.03 86.61
C ILE A 349 63.91 133.33 85.95
N GLU A 350 63.72 133.51 84.64
CA GLU A 350 64.10 134.76 83.95
C GLU A 350 63.16 135.94 84.23
N GLY A 351 61.90 135.70 84.59
CA GLY A 351 60.94 136.76 84.95
C GLY A 351 61.21 137.45 86.29
N ILE A 352 61.85 136.77 87.24
CA ILE A 352 62.10 137.33 88.60
C ILE A 352 63.39 138.17 88.62
N CYS A 353 64.30 137.99 87.67
CA CYS A 353 65.55 138.76 87.61
C CYS A 353 65.42 140.13 86.92
N HIS A 354 64.33 140.42 86.19
CA HIS A 354 64.18 141.71 85.48
C HIS A 354 63.45 142.80 86.30
N GLU A 355 62.75 142.45 87.38
CA GLU A 355 61.97 143.40 88.21
C GLU A 355 62.76 143.95 89.44
N ALA A 356 64.01 143.52 89.67
CA ALA A 356 64.85 143.98 90.79
C ALA A 356 65.94 145.01 90.40
N VAL A 357 65.97 145.51 89.16
CA VAL A 357 67.05 146.40 88.64
C VAL A 357 66.57 147.86 88.37
N THR A 358 65.34 148.25 88.74
CA THR A 358 64.83 149.62 88.45
C THR A 358 64.16 150.36 89.63
N THR A 359 64.70 150.24 90.84
CA THR A 359 64.47 151.23 91.92
C THR A 359 65.71 151.35 92.81
N LEU A 360 66.62 152.24 92.41
CA LEU A 360 67.45 153.05 93.30
C LEU A 360 66.88 154.47 93.21
N ASP A 361 65.92 154.76 94.09
CA ASP A 361 65.75 156.02 94.84
C ASP A 361 64.69 155.81 95.92
#